data_AF-A0A7C5GNM4-F1
#
_entry.id   AF-A0A7C5GNM4-F1
#
_cell.length_a   1.000
_cell.length_b   1.000
_cell.length_c   1.000
_cell.angle_alpha   90.00
_cell.angle_beta   90.00
_cell.angle_gamma   90.00
#
_symmetry.space_group_name_H-M   'P 1'
#
loop_
_entity.id
_entity.type
_entity.pdbx_description
1 polymer ?
#
loop_
_entity_poly.entity_id
_entity_poly.type
_entity_poly.pdbx_seq_one_letter_code
_entity_poly.pdbx_strand_id
1 'polypeptide(L)'
;HFVLDLQNKQQGRLALISDESELVANISPDHWQIEGDYINFDAIKTLKEEHNQPLAHNNRKNNSKHSPKKSKKQQVAFLEELPNLYFNCQYCFIKGLLLHDLTIKTQRQPQGLAIEHLSAYNQDFSLQAQGQWQAANTKTQLWLNDLTIQQPQNFLQSLGSEIGIVNGDTKLTGQLSWQDTPLAPALKTLDGQLLMEVAAGRFTGADAGLGKILGLLNVSRLGQRLRLDFSDISGKGIAFDGIQGHLQFHQGHLRTDDLILQSSVMLAGIRGDMDLQRQTINQTLSVIPDVKSSLPIVSALFGGLGLGAAVALLDRLTDQQDKQAQLDDETVTMRYKITGALDEPRIEAIESTTMDDDLEDLWE
;
A
#
# COMPACT_ATOMS: atom_id res chain seq x y z
N HIS A 1 20.18 -33.33 -3.98
CA HIS A 1 19.71 -34.42 -4.85
C HIS A 1 18.66 -33.91 -5.82
N PHE A 2 18.71 -34.37 -7.07
CA PHE A 2 17.71 -34.11 -8.10
C PHE A 2 17.09 -35.44 -8.49
N VAL A 3 15.76 -35.54 -8.43
CA VAL A 3 15.01 -36.73 -8.86
C VAL A 3 13.97 -36.30 -9.90
N LEU A 4 13.98 -36.98 -11.04
CA LEU A 4 12.96 -36.86 -12.07
C LEU A 4 12.40 -38.25 -12.38
N ASP A 5 11.13 -38.46 -12.05
CA ASP A 5 10.37 -39.65 -12.45
C ASP A 5 9.36 -39.24 -13.52
N LEU A 6 9.28 -39.98 -14.63
CA LEU A 6 8.36 -39.73 -15.73
C LEU A 6 7.47 -40.96 -15.93
N GLN A 7 6.18 -40.80 -15.67
CA GLN A 7 5.17 -41.83 -15.83
C GLN A 7 4.42 -41.58 -17.15
N ASN A 8 4.41 -42.58 -18.04
CA ASN A 8 3.66 -42.59 -19.31
C ASN A 8 3.86 -41.36 -20.22
N LYS A 9 5.02 -40.67 -20.13
CA LYS A 9 5.39 -39.45 -20.89
C LYS A 9 4.48 -38.23 -20.70
N GLN A 10 3.49 -38.28 -19.82
CA GLN A 10 2.56 -37.17 -19.58
C GLN A 10 2.52 -36.73 -18.12
N GLN A 11 3.00 -37.56 -17.20
CA GLN A 11 3.10 -37.24 -15.79
C GLN A 11 4.57 -37.26 -15.38
N GLY A 12 4.94 -36.36 -14.48
CA GLY A 12 6.29 -36.29 -13.95
C GLY A 12 6.31 -35.85 -12.50
N ARG A 13 7.24 -36.41 -11.73
CA ARG A 13 7.61 -35.92 -10.41
C ARG A 13 9.01 -35.36 -10.49
N LEU A 14 9.16 -34.10 -10.12
CA LEU A 14 10.42 -33.42 -9.91
C LEU A 14 10.62 -33.24 -8.40
N ALA A 15 11.77 -33.65 -7.87
CA ALA A 15 12.15 -33.34 -6.49
C ALA A 15 13.56 -32.73 -6.46
N LEU A 16 13.68 -31.58 -5.81
CA LEU A 16 14.94 -30.93 -5.45
C LEU A 16 15.07 -31.02 -3.94
N ILE A 17 16.03 -31.81 -3.47
CA ILE A 17 16.22 -32.07 -2.04
C ILE A 17 17.62 -31.60 -1.68
N SER A 18 17.73 -30.74 -0.68
CA SER A 18 18.98 -30.37 -0.02
C SER A 18 18.93 -30.80 1.45
N ASP A 19 20.00 -30.57 2.20
CA ASP A 19 20.02 -30.89 3.63
C ASP A 19 19.05 -30.00 4.45
N GLU A 20 18.66 -28.85 3.90
CA GLU A 20 17.88 -27.82 4.60
C GLU A 20 16.51 -27.51 3.96
N SER A 21 16.24 -28.02 2.75
CA SER A 21 15.00 -27.73 2.03
C SER A 21 14.66 -28.79 1.00
N GLU A 22 13.37 -29.07 0.87
CA GLU A 22 12.79 -29.87 -0.20
C GLU A 22 11.84 -29.02 -1.07
N LEU A 23 11.85 -29.28 -2.38
CA LEU A 23 10.84 -28.84 -3.33
C LEU A 23 10.40 -30.03 -4.16
N VAL A 24 9.10 -30.32 -4.15
CA VAL A 24 8.47 -31.39 -4.92
C VAL A 24 7.45 -30.78 -5.86
N ALA A 25 7.54 -31.10 -7.14
CA ALA A 25 6.53 -30.76 -8.14
C ALA A 25 6.01 -32.05 -8.79
N ASN A 26 4.72 -32.34 -8.58
CA ASN A 26 3.99 -33.37 -9.29
C ASN A 26 3.19 -32.70 -10.42
N ILE A 27 3.52 -33.07 -11.65
CA ILE A 27 3.03 -32.40 -12.86
C ILE A 27 2.27 -33.42 -13.69
N SER A 28 1.02 -33.11 -14.02
CA SER A 28 0.19 -33.85 -14.98
C SER A 28 -0.45 -32.87 -15.98
N PRO A 29 -1.09 -33.35 -17.06
CA PRO A 29 -1.72 -32.46 -18.04
C PRO A 29 -2.84 -31.58 -17.46
N ASP A 30 -3.56 -32.07 -16.44
CA ASP A 30 -4.73 -31.39 -15.88
C ASP A 30 -4.48 -30.74 -14.51
N HIS A 31 -3.43 -31.18 -13.81
CA HIS A 31 -3.13 -30.73 -12.46
C HIS A 31 -1.63 -30.66 -12.15
N TRP A 32 -1.20 -29.53 -11.58
CA TRP A 32 0.14 -29.32 -11.03
C TRP A 32 0.03 -29.13 -9.52
N GLN A 33 0.81 -29.89 -8.77
CA GLN A 33 0.96 -29.78 -7.33
C GLN A 33 2.43 -29.47 -7.04
N ILE A 34 2.71 -28.29 -6.50
CA ILE A 34 4.05 -27.82 -6.18
C ILE A 34 4.09 -27.49 -4.70
N GLU A 35 5.00 -28.13 -4.00
CA GLU A 35 5.21 -27.97 -2.56
C GLU A 35 6.69 -27.72 -2.30
N GLY A 36 7.02 -26.81 -1.40
CA GLY A 36 8.40 -26.63 -0.99
C GLY A 36 8.56 -25.93 0.34
N ASP A 37 9.62 -26.28 1.07
CA ASP A 37 9.89 -25.70 2.38
C ASP A 37 10.40 -24.26 2.24
N TYR A 38 11.33 -24.04 1.31
CA TYR A 38 11.92 -22.74 1.07
C TYR A 38 12.06 -22.45 -0.43
N ILE A 39 11.51 -21.32 -0.90
CA ILE A 39 11.63 -20.88 -2.29
C ILE A 39 11.95 -19.39 -2.33
N ASN A 40 13.10 -19.03 -2.89
CA ASN A 40 13.46 -17.65 -3.17
C ASN A 40 13.21 -17.31 -4.64
N PHE A 41 12.10 -16.63 -4.93
CA PHE A 41 11.73 -16.25 -6.29
C PHE A 41 12.59 -15.11 -6.85
N ASP A 42 13.19 -14.29 -5.99
CA ASP A 42 14.06 -13.19 -6.40
C ASP A 42 15.38 -13.72 -6.99
N ALA A 43 15.89 -14.83 -6.44
CA ALA A 43 17.06 -15.53 -6.96
C ALA A 43 16.81 -16.18 -8.35
N ILE A 44 15.56 -16.44 -8.73
CA ILE A 44 15.24 -17.03 -10.04
C ILE A 44 15.41 -15.99 -11.16
N LYS A 45 15.18 -14.71 -10.86
CA LYS A 45 15.29 -13.63 -11.84
C LYS A 45 16.75 -13.32 -12.20
N THR A 46 17.65 -13.35 -11.22
CA THR A 46 19.11 -13.12 -11.43
C THR A 46 19.73 -14.19 -12.33
N LEU A 47 19.29 -15.45 -12.24
CA LEU A 47 19.77 -16.53 -13.09
C LEU A 47 19.48 -16.30 -14.59
N LYS A 48 18.39 -15.62 -14.94
CA LYS A 48 18.08 -15.25 -16.35
C LYS A 48 18.98 -14.13 -16.88
N GLU A 49 19.50 -13.27 -16.02
CA GLU A 49 20.36 -12.14 -16.39
C GLU A 49 21.84 -12.57 -16.48
N GLU A 50 22.32 -13.43 -15.56
CA GLU A 50 23.68 -13.99 -15.63
C GLU A 50 23.89 -14.87 -16.87
N HIS A 51 22.89 -15.67 -17.27
CA HIS A 51 23.01 -16.52 -18.46
C HIS A 51 23.00 -15.72 -19.79
N ASN A 52 22.73 -14.42 -19.74
CA ASN A 52 22.80 -13.51 -20.89
C ASN A 52 24.09 -12.66 -20.92
N GLN A 53 25.04 -12.86 -20.00
CA GLN A 53 26.38 -12.28 -20.15
C GLN A 53 27.21 -13.18 -21.08
N PRO A 54 27.77 -12.64 -22.19
CA PRO A 54 28.62 -13.44 -23.05
C PRO A 54 29.89 -13.78 -22.29
N LEU A 55 30.10 -15.08 -22.04
CA LEU A 55 31.40 -15.60 -21.60
C LEU A 55 32.45 -15.24 -22.66
N ALA A 56 33.25 -14.22 -22.37
CA ALA A 56 34.41 -13.87 -23.16
C ALA A 56 35.47 -14.96 -22.95
N HIS A 57 35.54 -15.92 -23.87
CA HIS A 57 36.73 -16.60 -24.39
C HIS A 57 36.38 -18.00 -24.94
N ASN A 58 36.25 -18.13 -26.27
CA ASN A 58 37.29 -18.68 -27.14
C ASN A 58 36.69 -19.00 -28.52
N ASN A 59 37.35 -18.49 -29.56
CA ASN A 59 37.02 -18.76 -30.95
C ASN A 59 37.21 -20.25 -31.28
N ARG A 60 36.12 -21.01 -31.26
CA ARG A 60 36.01 -22.24 -32.04
C ARG A 60 34.63 -22.28 -32.70
N LYS A 61 34.64 -22.10 -34.03
CA LYS A 61 33.48 -22.31 -34.89
C LYS A 61 32.91 -23.71 -34.63
N ASN A 62 31.80 -23.79 -33.92
CA ASN A 62 30.93 -24.95 -33.94
C ASN A 62 29.51 -24.47 -34.26
N ASN A 63 29.05 -24.86 -35.45
CA ASN A 63 27.64 -24.82 -35.82
C ASN A 63 26.85 -25.67 -34.83
N SER A 64 26.15 -25.03 -33.89
CA SER A 64 25.03 -25.64 -33.18
C SER A 64 23.81 -24.76 -33.32
N LYS A 65 22.70 -25.43 -33.60
CA LYS A 65 21.45 -24.92 -34.13
C LYS A 65 20.74 -23.98 -33.17
N HIS A 66 19.98 -23.06 -33.76
CA HIS A 66 19.00 -22.20 -33.12
C HIS A 66 18.20 -22.91 -32.01
N SER A 67 18.30 -22.41 -30.78
CA SER A 67 17.16 -22.50 -29.85
C SER A 67 16.07 -21.56 -30.37
N PRO A 68 14.85 -22.06 -30.64
CA PRO A 68 13.79 -21.21 -31.17
C PRO A 68 13.30 -20.26 -30.08
N LYS A 69 13.49 -18.95 -30.27
CA LYS A 69 12.76 -17.93 -29.51
C LYS A 69 11.26 -18.12 -29.80
N LYS A 70 10.51 -18.67 -28.84
CA LYS A 70 9.06 -18.83 -28.97
C LYS A 70 8.42 -17.47 -29.26
N SER A 71 7.58 -17.43 -30.29
CA SER A 71 6.80 -16.23 -30.67
C SER A 71 5.87 -15.83 -29.53
N LYS A 72 5.59 -14.53 -29.38
CA LYS A 72 4.60 -13.98 -28.43
C LYS A 72 3.24 -14.71 -28.54
N LYS A 73 2.89 -15.18 -29.74
CA LYS A 73 1.67 -15.96 -30.02
C LYS A 73 1.68 -17.38 -29.43
N GLN A 74 2.85 -18.02 -29.35
CA GLN A 74 3.02 -19.34 -28.72
C GLN A 74 3.09 -19.27 -27.20
N GLN A 75 3.56 -18.15 -26.64
CA GLN A 75 3.53 -17.93 -25.18
C GLN A 75 2.10 -17.74 -24.69
N VAL A 76 1.26 -16.99 -25.41
CA VAL A 76 -0.16 -16.81 -25.06
C VAL A 76 -0.94 -18.14 -25.15
N ALA A 77 -0.71 -18.94 -26.21
CA ALA A 77 -1.36 -20.24 -26.36
C ALA A 77 -1.02 -21.24 -25.24
N PHE A 78 0.23 -21.27 -24.75
CA PHE A 78 0.61 -22.10 -23.60
C PHE A 78 -0.08 -21.66 -22.31
N LEU A 79 -0.37 -20.36 -22.15
CA LEU A 79 -1.00 -19.87 -20.94
C LEU A 79 -2.53 -20.08 -20.91
N GLU A 80 -3.18 -20.28 -22.07
CA GLU A 80 -4.58 -20.74 -22.18
C GLU A 80 -4.77 -22.23 -21.82
N GLU A 81 -3.66 -22.96 -21.74
CA GLU A 81 -3.59 -24.38 -21.41
C GLU A 81 -3.06 -24.62 -19.97
N LEU A 82 -3.04 -23.59 -19.11
CA LEU A 82 -2.59 -23.78 -17.73
C LEU A 82 -3.53 -24.75 -16.99
N PRO A 83 -2.99 -25.83 -16.40
CA PRO A 83 -3.77 -26.76 -15.59
C PRO A 83 -4.13 -26.15 -14.25
N ASN A 84 -4.96 -26.88 -13.49
CA ASN A 84 -5.23 -26.54 -12.10
C ASN A 84 -3.91 -26.55 -11.32
N LEU A 85 -3.65 -25.51 -10.53
CA LEU A 85 -2.45 -25.40 -9.71
C LEU A 85 -2.83 -25.51 -8.23
N TYR A 86 -2.15 -26.40 -7.51
CA TYR A 86 -1.95 -26.27 -6.08
C TYR A 86 -0.49 -25.92 -5.85
N PHE A 87 -0.25 -24.76 -5.25
CA PHE A 87 1.08 -24.32 -4.83
C PHE A 87 1.05 -24.08 -3.33
N ASN A 88 1.96 -24.69 -2.60
CA ASN A 88 2.20 -24.41 -1.19
C ASN A 88 3.69 -24.21 -0.94
N CYS A 89 4.02 -23.22 -0.15
CA CYS A 89 5.39 -22.89 0.18
C CYS A 89 5.49 -22.42 1.62
N GLN A 90 6.26 -23.14 2.43
CA GLN A 90 6.35 -22.83 3.86
C GLN A 90 7.07 -21.50 4.11
N TYR A 91 8.16 -21.24 3.38
CA TYR A 91 8.93 -19.99 3.44
C TYR A 91 9.25 -19.50 2.03
N CYS A 92 8.52 -18.49 1.57
CA CYS A 92 8.64 -17.95 0.22
C CYS A 92 9.16 -16.52 0.23
N PHE A 93 10.26 -16.27 -0.46
CA PHE A 93 10.81 -14.92 -0.62
C PHE A 93 10.43 -14.34 -1.98
N ILE A 94 9.64 -13.26 -1.98
CA ILE A 94 9.12 -12.63 -3.20
C ILE A 94 9.28 -11.10 -3.09
N LYS A 95 10.05 -10.51 -4.00
CA LYS A 95 10.32 -9.06 -4.08
C LYS A 95 10.74 -8.46 -2.73
N GLY A 96 11.62 -9.13 -2.00
CA GLY A 96 12.08 -8.67 -0.68
C GLY A 96 11.16 -9.05 0.49
N LEU A 97 9.99 -9.64 0.24
CA LEU A 97 9.03 -10.04 1.28
C LEU A 97 9.18 -11.52 1.62
N LEU A 98 9.36 -11.83 2.90
CA LEU A 98 9.29 -13.19 3.43
C LEU A 98 7.83 -13.54 3.77
N LEU A 99 7.29 -14.50 3.04
CA LEU A 99 5.94 -15.04 3.17
C LEU A 99 6.02 -16.41 3.84
N HIS A 100 5.19 -16.65 4.86
CA HIS A 100 4.98 -17.96 5.45
C HIS A 100 3.69 -18.60 4.91
N ASP A 101 3.76 -19.91 4.68
CA ASP A 101 2.68 -20.76 4.15
C ASP A 101 1.90 -20.14 2.98
N LEU A 102 2.63 -19.63 1.98
CA LEU A 102 2.03 -19.12 0.75
C LEU A 102 1.29 -20.26 0.06
N THR A 103 -0.04 -20.17 0.03
CA THR A 103 -0.90 -21.16 -0.60
C THR A 103 -1.69 -20.55 -1.74
N ILE A 104 -1.62 -21.17 -2.92
CA ILE A 104 -2.35 -20.75 -4.11
C ILE A 104 -3.08 -21.96 -4.67
N LYS A 105 -4.39 -21.83 -4.85
CA LYS A 105 -5.24 -22.82 -5.52
C LYS A 105 -5.87 -22.17 -6.73
N THR A 106 -5.66 -22.77 -7.90
CA THR A 106 -6.29 -22.31 -9.13
C THR A 106 -7.13 -23.40 -9.79
N GLN A 107 -8.17 -22.96 -10.46
CA GLN A 107 -9.00 -23.77 -11.31
C GLN A 107 -8.97 -23.22 -12.73
N ARG A 108 -8.76 -24.11 -13.70
CA ARG A 108 -8.79 -23.76 -15.12
C ARG A 108 -10.19 -23.33 -15.54
N GLN A 109 -10.25 -22.26 -16.32
CA GLN A 109 -11.46 -21.74 -16.94
C GLN A 109 -11.23 -21.47 -18.44
N PRO A 110 -12.29 -21.38 -19.28
CA PRO A 110 -12.13 -21.18 -20.72
C PRO A 110 -11.33 -19.94 -21.13
N GLN A 111 -11.27 -18.91 -20.28
CA GLN A 111 -10.60 -17.64 -20.55
C GLN A 111 -9.32 -17.42 -19.70
N GLY A 112 -8.92 -18.42 -18.91
CA GLY A 112 -7.73 -18.35 -18.06
C GLY A 112 -7.85 -19.19 -16.78
N LEU A 113 -7.52 -18.60 -15.64
CA LEU A 113 -7.52 -19.28 -14.34
C LEU A 113 -8.39 -18.53 -13.33
N ALA A 114 -9.28 -19.24 -12.64
CA ALA A 114 -9.80 -18.77 -11.37
C ALA A 114 -8.75 -19.04 -10.27
N ILE A 115 -8.54 -18.07 -9.40
CA ILE A 115 -7.76 -18.20 -8.17
C ILE A 115 -8.79 -18.39 -7.06
N GLU A 116 -9.05 -19.64 -6.72
CA GLU A 116 -10.05 -19.99 -5.69
C GLU A 116 -9.55 -19.63 -4.30
N HIS A 117 -8.24 -19.66 -4.09
CA HIS A 117 -7.62 -19.34 -2.83
C HIS A 117 -6.21 -18.81 -3.03
N LEU A 118 -5.92 -17.65 -2.45
CA LEU A 118 -4.59 -17.13 -2.26
C LEU A 118 -4.48 -16.71 -0.80
N SER A 119 -3.56 -17.31 -0.07
CA SER A 119 -3.25 -16.91 1.30
C SER A 119 -1.76 -16.89 1.54
N ALA A 120 -1.35 -16.00 2.44
CA ALA A 120 0.00 -15.93 2.96
C ALA A 120 -0.08 -15.27 4.33
N TYR A 121 0.84 -15.57 5.22
CA TYR A 121 0.96 -14.84 6.46
C TYR A 121 2.43 -14.72 6.86
N ASN A 122 2.74 -13.85 7.80
CA ASN A 122 3.96 -13.92 8.59
C ASN A 122 3.66 -13.30 9.97
N GLN A 123 4.69 -12.92 10.73
CA GLN A 123 4.51 -12.26 12.02
C GLN A 123 3.96 -10.82 11.92
N ASP A 124 4.06 -10.22 10.73
CA ASP A 124 3.76 -8.80 10.49
C ASP A 124 2.43 -8.59 9.74
N PHE A 125 1.98 -9.57 8.96
CA PHE A 125 0.72 -9.51 8.20
C PHE A 125 0.08 -10.88 7.94
N SER A 126 -1.22 -10.88 7.62
CA SER A 126 -1.97 -12.02 7.06
C SER A 126 -2.79 -11.58 5.86
N LEU A 127 -2.78 -12.38 4.80
CA LEU A 127 -3.42 -12.13 3.52
C LEU A 127 -4.37 -13.27 3.16
N GLN A 128 -5.59 -12.92 2.76
CA GLN A 128 -6.56 -13.79 2.12
C GLN A 128 -7.18 -13.08 0.92
N ALA A 129 -7.10 -13.75 -0.23
CA ALA A 129 -7.63 -13.23 -1.48
C ALA A 129 -8.15 -14.36 -2.37
N GLN A 130 -8.97 -13.96 -3.33
CA GLN A 130 -9.42 -14.77 -4.45
C GLN A 130 -9.33 -13.94 -5.73
N GLY A 131 -9.45 -14.55 -6.90
CA GLY A 131 -9.16 -13.80 -8.11
C GLY A 131 -9.43 -14.54 -9.40
N GLN A 132 -9.05 -13.88 -10.48
CA GLN A 132 -9.00 -14.47 -11.80
C GLN A 132 -7.83 -13.90 -12.58
N TRP A 133 -7.28 -14.72 -13.44
CA TRP A 133 -6.27 -14.34 -14.41
C TRP A 133 -6.77 -14.66 -15.81
N GLN A 134 -6.73 -13.69 -16.70
CA GLN A 134 -7.19 -13.80 -18.08
C GLN A 134 -6.00 -13.90 -19.02
N ALA A 135 -5.98 -14.95 -19.85
CA ALA A 135 -4.84 -15.24 -20.71
C ALA A 135 -4.72 -14.29 -21.91
N ALA A 136 -5.85 -13.96 -22.54
CA ALA A 136 -5.89 -13.19 -23.79
C ALA A 136 -5.26 -11.79 -23.66
N ASN A 137 -5.44 -11.15 -22.51
CA ASN A 137 -4.95 -9.80 -22.20
C ASN A 137 -3.92 -9.79 -21.07
N THR A 138 -3.51 -10.96 -20.57
CA THR A 138 -2.61 -11.13 -19.42
C THR A 138 -3.02 -10.25 -18.24
N LYS A 139 -4.31 -10.28 -17.86
CA LYS A 139 -4.85 -9.43 -16.81
C LYS A 139 -5.17 -10.25 -15.55
N THR A 140 -4.65 -9.81 -14.41
CA THR A 140 -5.06 -10.30 -13.09
C THR A 140 -6.13 -9.38 -12.52
N GLN A 141 -7.13 -9.96 -11.88
CA GLN A 141 -8.05 -9.29 -10.96
C GLN A 141 -8.06 -10.08 -9.65
N LEU A 142 -7.77 -9.40 -8.54
CA LEU A 142 -7.83 -9.96 -7.19
C LEU A 142 -8.90 -9.25 -6.38
N TRP A 143 -9.68 -10.02 -5.65
CA TRP A 143 -10.50 -9.56 -4.54
C TRP A 143 -9.72 -9.84 -3.26
N LEU A 144 -9.42 -8.78 -2.53
CA LEU A 144 -8.75 -8.80 -1.25
C LEU A 144 -9.82 -8.94 -0.17
N ASN A 145 -10.06 -10.18 0.27
CA ASN A 145 -11.03 -10.47 1.31
C ASN A 145 -10.58 -9.90 2.65
N ASP A 146 -9.29 -10.08 2.96
CA ASP A 146 -8.65 -9.57 4.16
C ASP A 146 -7.14 -9.45 3.95
N LEU A 147 -6.59 -8.26 4.12
CA LEU A 147 -5.17 -8.08 4.38
C LEU A 147 -5.05 -7.34 5.71
N THR A 148 -4.63 -8.06 6.73
CA THR A 148 -4.38 -7.51 8.06
C THR A 148 -2.87 -7.36 8.24
N ILE A 149 -2.42 -6.20 8.70
CA ILE A 149 -1.04 -5.88 9.03
C ILE A 149 -0.99 -5.62 10.54
N GLN A 150 -0.43 -6.55 11.30
CA GLN A 150 -0.32 -6.47 12.77
C GLN A 150 0.94 -5.72 13.23
N GLN A 151 1.95 -5.60 12.37
CA GLN A 151 3.16 -4.80 12.64
C GLN A 151 3.39 -3.76 11.54
N PRO A 152 2.61 -2.66 11.53
CA PRO A 152 2.71 -1.62 10.49
C PRO A 152 4.10 -1.03 10.37
N GLN A 153 4.83 -0.88 11.48
CA GLN A 153 6.22 -0.43 11.49
C GLN A 153 7.11 -1.28 10.57
N ASN A 154 7.10 -2.61 10.80
CA ASN A 154 7.94 -3.55 10.05
C ASN A 154 7.50 -3.62 8.60
N PHE A 155 6.18 -3.64 8.36
CA PHE A 155 5.61 -3.65 7.02
C PHE A 155 6.03 -2.40 6.23
N LEU A 156 5.87 -1.20 6.79
CA LEU A 156 6.27 0.06 6.14
C LEU A 156 7.78 0.13 5.90
N GLN A 157 8.60 -0.31 6.85
CA GLN A 157 10.05 -0.41 6.66
C GLN A 157 10.44 -1.37 5.54
N SER A 158 9.73 -2.50 5.40
CA SER A 158 9.96 -3.45 4.29
C SER A 158 9.65 -2.83 2.92
N LEU A 159 8.78 -1.81 2.90
CA LEU A 159 8.45 -1.01 1.71
C LEU A 159 9.37 0.21 1.53
N GLY A 160 10.35 0.41 2.42
CA GLY A 160 11.30 1.53 2.37
C GLY A 160 10.74 2.86 2.90
N SER A 161 9.65 2.85 3.66
CA SER A 161 9.10 4.06 4.29
C SER A 161 9.95 4.50 5.49
N GLU A 162 10.26 5.79 5.55
CA GLU A 162 10.88 6.43 6.72
C GLU A 162 9.86 6.77 7.82
N ILE A 163 8.59 6.90 7.45
CA ILE A 163 7.49 7.09 8.42
C ILE A 163 7.21 5.75 9.09
N GLY A 164 7.25 5.76 10.42
CA GLY A 164 6.90 4.63 11.24
C GLY A 164 5.51 4.72 11.85
N ILE A 165 4.86 3.58 12.06
CA ILE A 165 3.63 3.46 12.83
C ILE A 165 3.80 2.33 13.84
N VAL A 166 3.74 2.66 15.13
CA VAL A 166 3.75 1.69 16.23
C VAL A 166 2.32 1.41 16.67
N ASN A 167 2.00 0.14 16.87
CA ASN A 167 0.62 -0.36 16.94
C ASN A 167 -0.14 0.02 15.65
N GLY A 168 -1.47 0.15 15.69
CA GLY A 168 -2.25 0.56 14.53
C GLY A 168 -2.50 -0.57 13.54
N ASP A 169 -2.92 -1.74 14.03
CA ASP A 169 -3.33 -2.87 13.20
C ASP A 169 -4.17 -2.38 12.01
N THR A 170 -3.68 -2.67 10.81
CA THR A 170 -4.25 -2.13 9.57
C THR A 170 -4.96 -3.23 8.81
N LYS A 171 -6.22 -3.00 8.44
CA LYS A 171 -7.01 -3.87 7.59
C LYS A 171 -7.25 -3.20 6.24
N LEU A 172 -7.00 -3.96 5.18
CA LEU A 172 -7.26 -3.58 3.80
C LEU A 172 -8.20 -4.60 3.16
N THR A 173 -9.28 -4.12 2.55
CA THR A 173 -10.21 -4.97 1.78
C THR A 173 -10.57 -4.29 0.47
N GLY A 174 -10.92 -5.04 -0.55
CA GLY A 174 -11.38 -4.46 -1.82
C GLY A 174 -10.97 -5.27 -3.03
N GLN A 175 -10.67 -4.58 -4.13
CA GLN A 175 -10.37 -5.22 -5.40
C GLN A 175 -9.25 -4.49 -6.12
N LEU A 176 -8.27 -5.24 -6.60
CA LEU A 176 -7.16 -4.75 -7.40
C LEU A 176 -7.09 -5.50 -8.74
N SER A 177 -6.52 -4.87 -9.75
CA SER A 177 -6.23 -5.49 -11.04
C SER A 177 -4.98 -4.91 -11.66
N TRP A 178 -4.28 -5.72 -12.46
CA TRP A 178 -3.08 -5.29 -13.19
C TRP A 178 -2.84 -6.15 -14.42
N GLN A 179 -2.01 -5.67 -15.34
CA GLN A 179 -1.63 -6.39 -16.57
C GLN A 179 -0.35 -7.22 -16.36
N ASP A 180 -0.48 -8.34 -15.65
CA ASP A 180 0.50 -9.42 -15.64
C ASP A 180 -0.12 -10.67 -14.97
N THR A 181 0.70 -11.68 -14.71
CA THR A 181 0.37 -12.85 -13.89
C THR A 181 0.08 -12.50 -12.41
N PRO A 182 -0.62 -13.37 -11.67
CA PRO A 182 -0.98 -13.12 -10.26
C PRO A 182 0.21 -12.94 -9.31
N LEU A 183 1.37 -13.49 -9.66
CA LEU A 183 2.61 -13.39 -8.87
C LEU A 183 3.46 -12.16 -9.25
N ALA A 184 3.04 -11.39 -10.25
CA ALA A 184 3.76 -10.23 -10.75
C ALA A 184 2.91 -8.95 -10.69
N PRO A 185 2.61 -8.40 -9.49
CA PRO A 185 1.97 -7.10 -9.38
C PRO A 185 2.73 -6.05 -10.20
N ALA A 186 2.00 -5.30 -11.03
CA ALA A 186 2.53 -4.32 -11.96
C ALA A 186 1.96 -2.93 -11.65
N LEU A 187 2.73 -2.13 -10.89
CA LEU A 187 2.32 -0.79 -10.42
C LEU A 187 1.80 0.11 -11.55
N LYS A 188 2.45 0.08 -12.73
CA LYS A 188 2.05 0.89 -13.90
C LYS A 188 0.60 0.68 -14.37
N THR A 189 0.08 -0.52 -14.13
CA THR A 189 -1.24 -0.93 -14.59
C THR A 189 -2.16 -1.26 -13.42
N LEU A 190 -1.78 -0.83 -12.21
CA LEU A 190 -2.55 -1.09 -11.02
C LEU A 190 -3.81 -0.23 -11.07
N ASP A 191 -4.96 -0.91 -11.08
CA ASP A 191 -6.29 -0.31 -11.06
C ASP A 191 -7.11 -0.99 -9.96
N GLY A 192 -8.03 -0.26 -9.32
CA GLY A 192 -8.93 -0.84 -8.33
C GLY A 192 -9.29 0.10 -7.20
N GLN A 193 -9.80 -0.47 -6.11
CA GLN A 193 -10.17 0.27 -4.91
C GLN A 193 -9.91 -0.58 -3.66
N LEU A 194 -9.44 0.06 -2.60
CA LEU A 194 -9.30 -0.53 -1.28
C LEU A 194 -10.01 0.33 -0.25
N LEU A 195 -10.69 -0.30 0.70
CA LEU A 195 -11.04 0.30 1.97
C LEU A 195 -9.89 0.04 2.95
N MET A 196 -9.40 1.10 3.58
CA MET A 196 -8.37 1.04 4.60
C MET A 196 -8.95 1.40 5.96
N GLU A 197 -8.63 0.60 6.97
CA GLU A 197 -8.97 0.82 8.37
C GLU A 197 -7.74 0.57 9.23
N VAL A 198 -7.31 1.55 9.99
CA VAL A 198 -6.16 1.49 10.89
C VAL A 198 -6.68 1.68 12.31
N ALA A 199 -6.40 0.73 13.19
CA ALA A 199 -6.74 0.82 14.60
C ALA A 199 -5.90 1.90 15.31
N ALA A 200 -6.16 2.12 16.60
CA ALA A 200 -5.41 3.07 17.40
C ALA A 200 -3.90 2.78 17.38
N GLY A 201 -3.10 3.82 17.19
CA GLY A 201 -1.67 3.69 16.97
C GLY A 201 -0.90 4.97 17.24
N ARG A 202 0.36 4.98 16.82
CA ARG A 202 1.24 6.14 16.98
C ARG A 202 2.22 6.27 15.83
N PHE A 203 2.26 7.43 15.19
CA PHE A 203 3.29 7.76 14.21
C PHE A 203 4.63 7.96 14.92
N THR A 204 5.67 7.27 14.48
CA THR A 204 7.06 7.44 14.93
C THR A 204 7.92 8.00 13.79
N GLY A 205 9.01 8.71 14.10
CA GLY A 205 9.77 9.47 13.09
C GLY A 205 9.00 10.69 12.56
N ALA A 206 8.01 11.17 13.32
CA ALA A 206 7.12 12.26 12.93
C ALA A 206 7.84 13.60 12.64
N ASP A 207 9.11 13.74 12.99
CA ASP A 207 9.94 14.90 12.64
C ASP A 207 10.07 15.12 11.11
N ALA A 208 9.81 14.10 10.28
CA ALA A 208 9.97 14.20 8.84
C ALA A 208 8.78 14.86 8.09
N GLY A 209 7.55 14.80 8.63
CA GLY A 209 6.33 15.21 7.90
C GLY A 209 5.23 15.86 8.75
N LEU A 210 4.51 15.08 9.57
CA LEU A 210 3.45 15.60 10.44
C LEU A 210 3.98 16.59 11.50
N GLY A 211 5.19 16.36 12.03
CA GLY A 211 5.89 17.30 12.90
C GLY A 211 6.27 18.60 12.20
N LYS A 212 6.53 18.58 10.88
CA LYS A 212 6.70 19.81 10.08
C LYS A 212 5.37 20.55 9.91
N ILE A 213 4.26 19.84 9.66
CA ILE A 213 2.91 20.45 9.57
C ILE A 213 2.54 21.10 10.92
N LEU A 214 2.71 20.37 12.02
CA LEU A 214 2.47 20.89 13.38
C LEU A 214 3.48 21.99 13.76
N GLY A 215 4.72 21.91 13.28
CA GLY A 215 5.73 22.94 13.42
C GLY A 215 5.35 24.23 12.68
N LEU A 216 4.78 24.13 11.48
CA LEU A 216 4.26 25.27 10.72
C LEU A 216 3.07 25.94 11.43
N LEU A 217 2.22 25.19 12.15
CA LEU A 217 1.21 25.78 13.05
C LEU A 217 1.84 26.71 14.09
N ASN A 218 3.05 26.38 14.57
CA ASN A 218 3.76 27.17 15.58
C ASN A 218 4.33 28.49 15.02
N VAL A 219 4.69 28.52 13.74
CA VAL A 219 5.40 29.67 13.15
C VAL A 219 4.44 30.68 12.51
N SER A 220 3.34 30.22 11.92
CA SER A 220 2.54 31.09 11.05
C SER A 220 1.67 32.11 11.77
N ARG A 221 1.34 31.95 13.07
CA ARG A 221 0.41 32.89 13.77
C ARG A 221 0.63 33.11 15.28
N LEU A 222 1.76 32.71 15.87
CA LEU A 222 1.97 32.86 17.32
C LEU A 222 2.92 34.03 17.64
N GLY A 223 2.35 35.23 17.75
CA GLY A 223 3.02 36.39 18.32
C GLY A 223 3.39 36.18 19.79
N GLN A 224 4.68 35.96 20.06
CA GLN A 224 5.44 36.13 21.32
C GLN A 224 4.89 35.58 22.66
N ARG A 225 3.68 35.02 22.79
CA ARG A 225 3.08 34.73 24.11
C ARG A 225 2.49 33.33 24.30
N LEU A 226 2.60 32.46 23.31
CA LEU A 226 2.11 31.09 23.41
C LEU A 226 3.20 30.16 22.87
N ARG A 227 4.13 29.80 23.76
CA ARG A 227 5.00 28.64 23.53
C ARG A 227 4.15 27.41 23.79
N LEU A 228 3.53 26.85 22.74
CA LEU A 228 3.08 25.46 22.82
C LEU A 228 4.34 24.60 22.87
N ASP A 229 4.58 24.01 24.03
CA ASP A 229 5.73 23.14 24.26
C ASP A 229 5.45 21.76 23.63
N PHE A 230 5.69 21.65 22.33
CA PHE A 230 5.58 20.38 21.60
C PHE A 230 6.74 19.41 21.91
N SER A 231 7.61 19.72 22.89
CA SER A 231 8.73 18.86 23.27
C SER A 231 8.29 17.47 23.69
N ASP A 232 7.12 17.33 24.33
CA ASP A 232 6.56 16.02 24.73
C ASP A 232 6.10 15.16 23.53
N ILE A 233 5.92 15.76 22.36
CA ILE A 233 5.53 15.08 21.11
C ILE A 233 6.79 14.70 20.30
N SER A 234 7.85 15.51 20.39
CA SER A 234 9.13 15.33 19.68
C SER A 234 9.96 14.11 20.11
N GLY A 235 9.61 13.45 21.22
CA GLY A 235 10.33 12.26 21.71
C GLY A 235 9.56 10.94 21.61
N LYS A 236 8.22 10.98 21.45
CA LYS A 236 7.36 9.79 21.58
C LYS A 236 6.49 9.51 20.36
N GLY A 237 6.32 10.47 19.44
CA GLY A 237 5.46 10.34 18.26
C GLY A 237 4.03 10.85 18.48
N ILE A 238 3.21 10.86 17.41
CA ILE A 238 1.83 11.41 17.43
C ILE A 238 0.83 10.26 17.53
N ALA A 239 0.07 10.21 18.63
CA ALA A 239 -0.96 9.19 18.84
C ALA A 239 -2.23 9.49 18.04
N PHE A 240 -2.91 8.44 17.58
CA PHE A 240 -4.18 8.51 16.89
C PHE A 240 -5.09 7.36 17.34
N ASP A 241 -6.39 7.58 17.28
CA ASP A 241 -7.42 6.63 17.68
C ASP A 241 -7.84 5.73 16.51
N GLY A 242 -7.71 6.22 15.27
CA GLY A 242 -7.89 5.43 14.07
C GLY A 242 -7.72 6.25 12.79
N ILE A 243 -7.55 5.53 11.68
CA ILE A 243 -7.50 6.09 10.33
C ILE A 243 -8.42 5.27 9.44
N GLN A 244 -9.25 5.90 8.62
CA GLN A 244 -10.13 5.19 7.70
C GLN A 244 -10.32 5.98 6.41
N GLY A 245 -10.45 5.28 5.28
CA GLY A 245 -10.80 5.91 4.01
C GLY A 245 -10.69 4.98 2.82
N HIS A 246 -11.08 5.49 1.65
CA HIS A 246 -11.01 4.77 0.39
C HIS A 246 -9.78 5.17 -0.42
N LEU A 247 -9.08 4.16 -0.92
CA LEU A 247 -7.93 4.29 -1.79
C LEU A 247 -8.33 3.83 -3.19
N GLN A 248 -8.34 4.73 -4.15
CA GLN A 248 -8.67 4.45 -5.55
C GLN A 248 -7.40 4.42 -6.37
N PHE A 249 -7.20 3.34 -7.14
CA PHE A 249 -6.04 3.16 -7.99
C PHE A 249 -6.47 3.25 -9.46
N HIS A 250 -5.75 4.05 -10.23
CA HIS A 250 -5.90 4.12 -11.67
C HIS A 250 -4.55 4.20 -12.37
N GLN A 251 -4.17 3.15 -13.10
CA GLN A 251 -2.89 3.06 -13.82
C GLN A 251 -1.65 3.46 -12.99
N GLY A 252 -1.62 3.06 -11.72
CA GLY A 252 -0.52 3.40 -10.80
C GLY A 252 -0.60 4.80 -10.17
N HIS A 253 -1.68 5.55 -10.40
CA HIS A 253 -2.04 6.72 -9.59
C HIS A 253 -2.95 6.28 -8.45
N LEU A 254 -2.61 6.66 -7.23
CA LEU A 254 -3.46 6.53 -6.05
C LEU A 254 -4.21 7.84 -5.84
N ARG A 255 -5.51 7.77 -5.54
CA ARG A 255 -6.34 8.89 -5.12
C ARG A 255 -7.09 8.53 -3.84
N THR A 256 -7.23 9.49 -2.96
CA THR A 256 -8.14 9.43 -1.81
C THR A 256 -8.97 10.69 -1.75
N ASP A 257 -10.23 10.57 -1.37
CA ASP A 257 -11.16 11.69 -1.21
C ASP A 257 -11.77 11.76 0.20
N ASP A 258 -11.50 10.75 1.05
CA ASP A 258 -12.13 10.61 2.37
C ASP A 258 -11.23 9.89 3.39
N LEU A 259 -9.91 10.11 3.30
CA LEU A 259 -8.98 9.55 4.28
C LEU A 259 -8.97 10.40 5.54
N ILE A 260 -9.61 9.89 6.59
CA ILE A 260 -9.83 10.59 7.85
C ILE A 260 -8.97 9.96 8.95
N LEU A 261 -8.23 10.80 9.66
CA LEU A 261 -7.45 10.47 10.84
C LEU A 261 -8.11 11.11 12.06
N GLN A 262 -8.40 10.30 13.08
CA GLN A 262 -8.91 10.76 14.36
C GLN A 262 -7.84 10.63 15.44
N SER A 263 -7.68 11.66 16.26
CA SER A 263 -6.76 11.70 17.39
C SER A 263 -7.38 12.48 18.54
N SER A 264 -6.89 12.26 19.76
CA SER A 264 -7.29 13.01 20.95
C SER A 264 -6.99 14.51 20.91
N VAL A 265 -6.22 14.97 19.91
CA VAL A 265 -5.82 16.39 19.76
C VAL A 265 -6.23 16.98 18.41
N MET A 266 -6.78 16.19 17.48
CA MET A 266 -7.22 16.69 16.17
C MET A 266 -8.11 15.69 15.42
N LEU A 267 -8.95 16.22 14.56
CA LEU A 267 -9.54 15.53 13.41
C LEU A 267 -8.83 16.02 12.14
N ALA A 268 -8.34 15.11 11.30
CA ALA A 268 -7.67 15.45 10.06
C ALA A 268 -8.25 14.68 8.87
N GLY A 269 -8.29 15.32 7.71
CA GLY A 269 -8.76 14.74 6.45
C GLY A 269 -7.74 14.95 5.34
N ILE A 270 -7.48 13.91 4.55
CA ILE A 270 -6.55 13.94 3.43
C ILE A 270 -7.32 13.66 2.13
N ARG A 271 -7.10 14.54 1.15
CA ARG A 271 -7.61 14.38 -0.20
C ARG A 271 -6.55 14.64 -1.25
N GLY A 272 -6.68 14.01 -2.41
CA GLY A 272 -5.83 14.26 -3.57
C GLY A 272 -5.15 13.00 -4.08
N ASP A 273 -4.06 13.19 -4.80
CA ASP A 273 -3.44 12.13 -5.59
C ASP A 273 -1.96 11.90 -5.24
N MET A 274 -1.49 10.71 -5.59
CA MET A 274 -0.11 10.28 -5.51
C MET A 274 0.22 9.44 -6.75
N ASP A 275 1.28 9.82 -7.46
CA ASP A 275 1.85 9.02 -8.55
C ASP A 275 2.81 8.00 -7.93
N LEU A 276 2.42 6.71 -7.89
CA LEU A 276 3.22 5.66 -7.27
C LEU A 276 4.48 5.33 -8.08
N GLN A 277 4.52 5.69 -9.37
CA GLN A 277 5.68 5.44 -10.23
C GLN A 277 6.74 6.51 -10.05
N ARG A 278 6.30 7.78 -10.04
CA ARG A 278 7.18 8.93 -9.83
C ARG A 278 7.45 9.22 -8.37
N GLN A 279 6.73 8.56 -7.46
CA GLN A 279 6.78 8.83 -6.02
C GLN A 279 6.55 10.31 -5.73
N THR A 280 5.52 10.90 -6.36
CA THR A 280 5.14 12.29 -6.15
C THR A 280 3.76 12.40 -5.56
N ILE A 281 3.57 13.39 -4.69
CA ILE A 281 2.33 13.62 -3.95
C ILE A 281 1.74 14.98 -4.34
N ASN A 282 0.41 15.05 -4.36
CA ASN A 282 -0.36 16.28 -4.52
C ASN A 282 -1.65 16.16 -3.72
N GLN A 283 -1.54 16.47 -2.42
CA GLN A 283 -2.62 16.30 -1.46
C GLN A 283 -3.00 17.62 -0.79
N THR A 284 -4.23 17.67 -0.29
CA THR A 284 -4.73 18.70 0.59
C THR A 284 -5.04 18.04 1.93
N LEU A 285 -4.47 18.59 3.00
CA LEU A 285 -4.69 18.19 4.37
C LEU A 285 -5.58 19.24 5.05
N SER A 286 -6.76 18.82 5.50
CA SER A 286 -7.69 19.58 6.32
C SER A 286 -7.51 19.19 7.79
N VAL A 287 -7.36 20.14 8.71
CA VAL A 287 -7.16 19.89 10.14
C VAL A 287 -8.11 20.74 10.98
N ILE A 288 -8.82 20.06 11.88
CA ILE A 288 -9.58 20.68 12.97
C ILE A 288 -8.91 20.27 14.29
N PRO A 289 -8.24 21.18 15.01
CA PRO A 289 -7.61 20.86 16.28
C PRO A 289 -8.67 20.58 17.35
N ASP A 290 -8.54 19.48 18.10
CA ASP A 290 -9.36 19.19 19.28
C ASP A 290 -8.76 19.92 20.50
N VAL A 291 -9.45 20.97 20.94
CA VAL A 291 -8.97 21.91 21.97
C VAL A 291 -9.63 21.68 23.32
N LYS A 292 -9.53 20.46 23.86
CA LYS A 292 -9.98 20.18 25.24
C LYS A 292 -9.25 21.04 26.30
N SER A 293 -8.17 21.76 25.95
CA SER A 293 -7.39 22.60 26.87
C SER A 293 -7.04 24.03 26.38
N SER A 294 -7.47 24.50 25.21
CA SER A 294 -6.93 25.75 24.62
C SER A 294 -7.95 26.72 24.00
N LEU A 295 -9.16 26.81 24.55
CA LEU A 295 -10.17 27.83 24.22
C LEU A 295 -9.62 29.26 23.98
N PRO A 296 -8.64 29.79 24.77
CA PRO A 296 -8.08 31.14 24.54
C PRO A 296 -7.26 31.28 23.25
N ILE A 297 -6.68 30.19 22.74
CA ILE A 297 -5.83 30.19 21.53
C ILE A 297 -6.72 30.24 20.28
N VAL A 298 -7.83 29.51 20.29
CA VAL A 298 -8.80 29.48 19.18
C VAL A 298 -9.47 30.83 18.98
N SER A 299 -9.79 31.56 20.07
CA SER A 299 -10.34 32.91 19.98
C SER A 299 -9.37 33.92 19.35
N ALA A 300 -8.06 33.73 19.51
CA ALA A 300 -7.05 34.65 19.00
C ALA A 300 -6.71 34.44 17.51
N LEU A 301 -6.94 33.23 16.97
CA LEU A 301 -6.56 32.89 15.59
C LEU A 301 -7.70 33.11 14.56
N PHE A 302 -8.97 33.14 14.98
CA PHE A 302 -10.14 33.09 14.07
C PHE A 302 -11.36 33.93 14.52
N GLY A 303 -11.20 34.94 15.39
CA GLY A 303 -12.32 35.84 15.72
C GLY A 303 -13.45 35.21 16.56
N GLY A 304 -13.20 34.09 17.24
CA GLY A 304 -13.94 33.70 18.44
C GLY A 304 -15.20 32.82 18.30
N LEU A 305 -15.83 32.66 17.13
CA LEU A 305 -17.14 31.98 17.06
C LEU A 305 -17.22 30.70 16.19
N GLY A 306 -16.53 30.61 15.05
CA GLY A 306 -16.68 29.45 14.13
C GLY A 306 -16.11 28.14 14.67
N LEU A 307 -14.83 28.12 15.01
CA LEU A 307 -14.14 26.90 15.45
C LEU A 307 -14.62 26.33 16.79
N GLY A 308 -15.07 27.19 17.71
CA GLY A 308 -15.55 26.73 19.02
C GLY A 308 -16.77 25.81 18.92
N ALA A 309 -17.67 26.10 17.97
CA ALA A 309 -18.82 25.27 17.67
C ALA A 309 -18.40 23.94 17.02
N ALA A 310 -17.47 23.97 16.06
CA ALA A 310 -16.97 22.75 15.41
C ALA A 310 -16.32 21.78 16.42
N VAL A 311 -15.47 22.29 17.32
CA VAL A 311 -14.81 21.47 18.36
C VAL A 311 -15.85 20.86 19.32
N ALA A 312 -16.87 21.62 19.72
CA ALA A 312 -17.95 21.10 20.57
C ALA A 312 -18.74 19.95 19.89
N LEU A 313 -18.72 19.89 18.56
CA LEU A 313 -19.37 18.85 17.77
C LEU A 313 -18.47 17.64 17.52
N LEU A 314 -17.13 17.78 17.53
CA LEU A 314 -16.18 16.68 17.25
C LEU A 314 -16.46 15.43 18.10
N ASP A 315 -16.69 15.61 19.42
CA ASP A 315 -16.99 14.50 20.35
C ASP A 315 -18.32 13.78 20.04
N ARG A 316 -19.19 14.35 19.20
CA ARG A 316 -20.48 13.76 18.78
C ARG A 316 -20.43 13.10 17.41
N LEU A 317 -19.35 13.28 16.64
CA LEU A 317 -19.22 12.74 15.29
C LEU A 317 -18.84 11.27 15.35
N THR A 318 -19.80 10.39 15.14
CA THR A 318 -19.55 8.94 15.04
C THR A 318 -19.38 8.49 13.60
N ASP A 319 -20.10 9.10 12.66
CA ASP A 319 -20.11 8.70 11.26
C ASP A 319 -18.98 9.37 10.45
N GLN A 320 -18.45 8.65 9.47
CA GLN A 320 -17.42 9.16 8.55
C GLN A 320 -17.92 10.33 7.70
N GLN A 321 -19.19 10.31 7.28
CA GLN A 321 -19.79 11.36 6.48
C GLN A 321 -19.87 12.68 7.24
N ASP A 322 -20.26 12.63 8.52
CA ASP A 322 -20.34 13.82 9.37
C ASP A 322 -18.94 14.40 9.64
N LYS A 323 -17.95 13.53 9.89
CA LYS A 323 -16.55 13.93 10.03
C LYS A 323 -16.04 14.60 8.77
N GLN A 324 -16.36 14.04 7.60
CA GLN A 324 -15.96 14.62 6.32
C GLN A 324 -16.62 15.97 6.08
N ALA A 325 -17.92 16.10 6.37
CA ALA A 325 -18.63 17.37 6.21
C ALA A 325 -18.00 18.49 7.05
N GLN A 326 -17.55 18.20 8.28
CA GLN A 326 -16.86 19.17 9.12
C GLN A 326 -15.48 19.56 8.55
N LEU A 327 -14.74 18.60 7.99
CA LEU A 327 -13.44 18.84 7.36
C LEU A 327 -13.53 19.63 6.04
N ASP A 328 -14.73 19.73 5.48
CA ASP A 328 -15.03 20.46 4.25
C ASP A 328 -15.43 21.91 4.53
N ASP A 329 -15.82 22.22 5.76
CA ASP A 329 -16.13 23.57 6.19
C ASP A 329 -14.83 24.38 6.36
N GLU A 330 -14.58 25.25 5.39
CA GLU A 330 -13.39 26.10 5.33
C GLU A 330 -13.34 27.12 6.48
N THR A 331 -14.47 27.43 7.11
CA THR A 331 -14.54 28.40 8.22
C THR A 331 -13.98 27.84 9.52
N VAL A 332 -13.92 26.51 9.63
CA VAL A 332 -13.48 25.79 10.84
C VAL A 332 -12.31 24.85 10.58
N THR A 333 -11.67 24.96 9.42
CA THR A 333 -10.62 24.03 9.00
C THR A 333 -9.35 24.77 8.60
N MET A 334 -8.22 24.33 9.15
CA MET A 334 -6.90 24.72 8.66
C MET A 334 -6.51 23.83 7.49
N ARG A 335 -6.21 24.42 6.33
CA ARG A 335 -5.88 23.66 5.12
C ARG A 335 -4.43 23.83 4.72
N TYR A 336 -3.81 22.73 4.30
CA TYR A 336 -2.44 22.66 3.84
C TYR A 336 -2.37 21.96 2.50
N LYS A 337 -1.56 22.49 1.59
CA LYS A 337 -1.20 21.85 0.34
C LYS A 337 0.12 21.10 0.52
N ILE A 338 0.12 19.81 0.20
CA ILE A 338 1.29 18.92 0.27
C ILE A 338 1.63 18.51 -1.15
N THR A 339 2.79 18.93 -1.67
CA THR A 339 3.19 18.70 -3.06
C THR A 339 4.66 18.31 -3.16
N GLY A 340 5.05 17.61 -4.23
CA GLY A 340 6.46 17.31 -4.52
C GLY A 340 6.79 15.84 -4.44
N ALA A 341 8.06 15.51 -4.20
CA ALA A 341 8.51 14.13 -4.03
C ALA A 341 8.01 13.57 -2.67
N LEU A 342 7.80 12.26 -2.59
CA LEU A 342 7.23 11.61 -1.41
C LEU A 342 8.20 11.65 -0.20
N ASP A 343 9.50 11.55 -0.47
CA ASP A 343 10.58 11.64 0.52
C ASP A 343 10.82 13.09 0.97
N GLU A 344 10.66 14.06 0.07
CA GLU A 344 10.84 15.49 0.34
C GLU A 344 9.62 16.34 -0.06
N PRO A 345 8.47 16.20 0.63
CA PRO A 345 7.28 16.97 0.29
C PRO A 345 7.40 18.42 0.76
N ARG A 346 6.89 19.33 -0.07
CA ARG A 346 6.67 20.74 0.24
C ARG A 346 5.27 20.94 0.81
N ILE A 347 5.20 21.63 1.95
CA ILE A 347 3.96 21.91 2.67
C ILE A 347 3.73 23.42 2.69
N GLU A 348 2.57 23.86 2.22
CA GLU A 348 2.16 25.27 2.21
C GLU A 348 0.80 25.41 2.87
N ALA A 349 0.61 26.42 3.71
CA ALA A 349 -0.72 26.76 4.23
C ALA A 349 -1.56 27.37 3.09
N ILE A 350 -2.81 26.93 2.97
CA ILE A 350 -3.80 27.58 2.11
C ILE A 350 -4.43 28.66 2.98
N GLU A 351 -4.17 29.94 2.67
CA GLU A 351 -4.78 31.05 3.40
C GLU A 351 -6.30 30.91 3.33
N SER A 352 -6.94 30.82 4.50
CA SER A 352 -8.38 30.93 4.63
C SER A 352 -8.73 32.40 4.38
N THR A 353 -9.62 32.69 3.43
CA THR A 353 -10.26 34.01 3.32
C THR A 353 -10.87 34.32 4.70
N THR A 354 -10.25 35.24 5.42
CA THR A 354 -10.70 35.64 6.74
C THR A 354 -12.03 36.37 6.62
N MET A 355 -12.97 36.02 7.49
CA MET A 355 -14.28 36.67 7.70
C MET A 355 -14.17 38.13 8.20
N ASP A 356 -13.00 38.75 8.06
CA ASP A 356 -12.71 40.13 8.49
C ASP A 356 -13.12 41.15 7.41
N ASP A 357 -13.10 40.79 6.12
CA ASP A 357 -13.46 41.72 5.03
C ASP A 357 -14.97 42.07 5.03
N ASP A 358 -15.83 41.20 5.57
CA ASP A 358 -17.29 41.44 5.59
C ASP A 358 -17.77 42.24 6.82
N LEU A 359 -16.91 42.48 7.82
CA LEU A 359 -17.27 43.21 9.03
C LEU A 359 -16.89 44.69 8.99
N GLU A 360 -15.95 45.11 8.12
CA GLU A 360 -15.67 46.54 7.90
C GLU A 360 -16.82 47.24 7.14
N ASP A 361 -17.51 46.54 6.25
CA ASP A 361 -18.63 47.09 5.45
C ASP A 361 -19.94 47.28 6.24
N LEU A 362 -20.00 46.83 7.50
CA LEU A 362 -21.17 46.99 8.37
C LEU A 362 -21.10 48.20 9.31
N TRP A 363 -20.01 48.97 9.27
CA TRP A 363 -19.81 50.16 10.11
C TRP A 363 -19.46 51.45 9.35
N GLU A 364 -19.53 51.45 8.01
CA GLU A 364 -19.66 52.68 7.19
C GLU A 364 -21.14 52.97 6.86
#